data_AF-A0A9B0T5V3-F1
#
_entry.id   AF-A0A9B0T5V3-F1
#
_cell.length_a   1.000
_cell.length_b   1.000
_cell.length_c   1.000
_cell.angle_alpha   90.00
_cell.angle_beta   90.00
_cell.angle_gamma   90.00
#
_symmetry.space_group_name_H-M   'P 1'
#
loop_
_entity.id
_entity.type
_entity.pdbx_description
1 polymer ?
#
loop_
_entity_poly.entity_id
_entity_poly.type
_entity_poly.pdbx_seq_one_letter_code
_entity_poly.pdbx_strand_id
1 'polypeptide(L)'
;MLKELQLSLSVFLLLACGFLYQLTLKSSCLFSCMPTYKSQQGPEALLNQHHSIVFLETSERMEPPPLVSCAVESAARIYPEKPVVFFMKALNNSTQIPPNATYPAFSLLSTIDNVYLFPLDMKKLFEDTPLFSWYTQHKQHDIKQAEDG
;
A
#
# COMPACT_ATOMS: atom_id res chain seq x y z
N MET A 1 38.47 4.23 -42.72
CA MET A 1 37.83 5.27 -41.89
C MET A 1 36.36 5.00 -41.64
N LEU A 2 35.54 4.71 -42.66
CA LEU A 2 34.11 4.41 -42.46
C LEU A 2 33.84 3.18 -41.55
N LYS A 3 34.61 2.10 -41.74
CA LYS A 3 34.49 0.87 -40.93
C LYS A 3 34.84 1.08 -39.46
N GLU A 4 35.90 1.84 -39.17
CA GLU A 4 36.31 2.21 -37.80
C GLU A 4 35.24 3.05 -37.10
N LEU A 5 34.64 4.00 -37.83
CA LEU A 5 33.55 4.84 -37.32
C LEU A 5 32.29 4.01 -37.04
N GLN A 6 31.94 3.07 -37.92
CA GLN A 6 30.81 2.16 -37.72
C GLN A 6 31.02 1.24 -36.51
N LEU A 7 32.24 0.74 -36.31
CA LEU A 7 32.58 -0.12 -35.16
C LEU A 7 32.50 0.68 -33.86
N SER A 8 33.03 1.90 -33.84
CA SER A 8 32.91 2.81 -32.70
C SER A 8 31.45 3.13 -32.37
N LEU A 9 30.63 3.47 -33.36
CA LEU A 9 29.21 3.76 -33.18
C LEU A 9 28.44 2.56 -32.60
N SER A 10 28.73 1.36 -33.10
CA SER A 10 28.10 0.13 -32.62
C SER A 10 28.44 -0.15 -31.15
N VAL A 11 29.69 0.08 -30.74
CA VAL A 11 30.11 -0.10 -29.34
C VAL A 11 29.42 0.92 -28.44
N PHE A 12 29.34 2.19 -28.86
CA PHE A 12 28.62 3.22 -28.11
C PHE A 12 27.13 2.90 -27.97
N LEU A 13 26.48 2.41 -29.02
CA LEU A 13 25.08 2.01 -28.99
C LEU A 13 24.85 0.87 -27.97
N LEU A 14 25.73 -0.14 -27.96
CA LEU A 14 25.62 -1.27 -27.02
C LEU A 14 25.85 -0.83 -25.57
N LEU A 15 26.81 0.07 -25.33
CA LEU A 15 27.06 0.63 -24.00
C LEU A 15 25.89 1.51 -23.53
N ALA A 16 25.33 2.34 -24.41
CA ALA A 16 24.16 3.16 -24.10
C ALA A 16 22.92 2.29 -23.83
N CYS A 17 22.70 1.25 -24.65
CA CYS A 17 21.59 0.32 -24.45
C CYS A 17 21.75 -0.48 -23.15
N GLY A 18 22.96 -0.95 -22.83
CA GLY A 18 23.27 -1.60 -21.55
C GLY A 18 23.09 -0.67 -20.36
N PHE A 19 23.52 0.59 -20.47
CA PHE A 19 23.33 1.61 -19.43
C PHE A 19 21.86 1.96 -19.24
N LEU A 20 21.08 2.13 -20.32
CA LEU A 20 19.64 2.37 -20.26
C LEU A 20 18.88 1.16 -19.74
N TYR A 21 19.28 -0.06 -20.12
CA TYR A 21 18.71 -1.30 -19.60
C TYR A 21 18.98 -1.44 -18.11
N GLN A 22 20.23 -1.22 -17.68
CA GLN A 22 20.58 -1.20 -16.26
C GLN A 22 19.90 -0.06 -15.52
N LEU A 23 19.74 1.12 -16.12
CA LEU A 23 19.00 2.24 -15.52
C LEU A 23 17.51 1.91 -15.40
N THR A 24 16.92 1.22 -16.38
CA THR A 24 15.50 0.80 -16.34
C THR A 24 15.31 -0.31 -15.31
N LEU A 25 16.20 -1.31 -15.27
CA LEU A 25 16.18 -2.41 -14.31
C LEU A 25 16.48 -1.94 -12.88
N LYS A 26 17.44 -1.02 -12.72
CA LYS A 26 17.81 -0.42 -11.44
C LYS A 26 16.80 0.66 -11.04
N SER A 27 16.16 1.37 -11.96
CA SER A 27 14.99 2.24 -11.67
C SER A 27 13.84 1.42 -11.09
N SER A 28 13.64 0.18 -11.56
CA SER A 28 12.66 -0.75 -10.98
C SER A 28 12.98 -1.18 -9.53
N CYS A 29 14.14 -0.85 -8.93
CA CYS A 29 14.42 -1.11 -7.50
C CYS A 29 15.03 0.07 -6.72
N LEU A 30 15.53 1.12 -7.39
CA LEU A 30 15.94 2.37 -6.73
C LEU A 30 14.73 3.12 -6.16
N PHE A 31 13.53 2.88 -6.70
CA PHE A 31 12.27 3.37 -6.15
C PHE A 31 11.34 2.28 -5.58
N SER A 32 11.58 1.00 -5.86
CA SER A 32 10.61 -0.08 -5.51
C SER A 32 11.04 -0.99 -4.35
N CYS A 33 12.25 -0.83 -3.81
CA CYS A 33 12.73 -1.66 -2.70
C CYS A 33 12.63 -0.95 -1.34
N MET A 34 12.18 0.31 -1.33
CA MET A 34 11.53 0.90 -0.17
C MET A 34 10.04 0.91 -0.47
N PRO A 35 9.19 0.22 0.31
CA PRO A 35 7.77 0.55 0.33
C PRO A 35 7.72 1.99 0.85
N THR A 36 7.78 2.95 -0.07
CA THR A 36 7.50 4.34 0.24
C THR A 36 6.03 4.31 0.58
N TYR A 37 5.74 4.17 1.87
CA TYR A 37 4.44 4.43 2.44
C TYR A 37 4.05 5.81 1.90
N LYS A 38 3.17 5.83 0.88
CA LYS A 38 2.77 7.00 0.09
C LYS A 38 1.92 7.98 0.92
N SER A 39 2.28 8.19 2.18
CA SER A 39 1.66 9.14 3.08
C SER A 39 2.54 10.38 3.22
N GLN A 40 2.73 11.13 2.13
CA GLN A 40 3.06 12.54 2.29
C GLN A 40 1.83 13.35 2.73
N GLN A 41 0.62 12.82 2.49
CA GLN A 41 -0.65 13.38 2.94
C GLN A 41 -1.29 12.41 3.94
N GLY A 42 -1.70 12.93 5.10
CA GLY A 42 -2.45 12.17 6.08
C GLY A 42 -3.83 11.75 5.56
N PRO A 43 -4.46 10.71 6.15
CA PRO A 43 -5.75 10.20 5.70
C PRO A 43 -6.82 11.29 5.62
N GLU A 44 -6.82 12.23 6.57
CA GLU A 44 -7.74 13.37 6.59
C GLU A 44 -7.68 14.23 5.32
N ALA A 45 -6.48 14.47 4.77
CA ALA A 45 -6.33 15.29 3.57
C ALA A 45 -6.93 14.61 2.33
N LEU A 46 -6.82 13.27 2.25
CA LEU A 46 -7.38 12.47 1.17
C LEU A 46 -8.90 12.33 1.31
N LEU A 47 -9.41 12.14 2.53
CA LEU A 47 -10.85 12.04 2.79
C LEU A 47 -11.59 13.36 2.60
N ASN A 48 -10.92 14.50 2.85
CA ASN A 48 -11.47 15.83 2.57
C ASN A 48 -11.59 16.13 1.06
N GLN A 49 -10.93 15.35 0.20
CA GLN A 49 -11.23 15.38 -1.22
C GLN A 49 -12.58 14.67 -1.41
N HIS A 50 -13.62 15.43 -1.75
CA HIS A 50 -15.03 15.01 -1.91
C HIS A 50 -15.29 13.81 -2.87
N HIS A 51 -14.26 13.14 -3.37
CA HIS A 51 -14.32 12.07 -4.36
C HIS A 51 -13.43 10.86 -4.04
N SER A 52 -12.98 10.66 -2.79
CA SER A 52 -12.25 9.45 -2.40
C SER A 52 -13.15 8.21 -2.33
N ILE A 53 -12.60 7.04 -2.66
CA ILE A 53 -13.24 5.74 -2.47
C ILE A 53 -12.61 5.10 -1.23
N VAL A 54 -13.42 4.62 -0.28
CA VAL A 54 -12.92 4.11 1.00
C VAL A 54 -13.28 2.63 1.17
N PHE A 55 -12.28 1.82 1.50
CA PHE A 55 -12.41 0.43 1.91
C PHE A 55 -11.99 0.26 3.36
N LEU A 56 -12.69 -0.60 4.10
CA LEU A 56 -12.40 -0.93 5.49
C LEU A 56 -12.21 -2.44 5.63
N GLU A 57 -11.04 -2.86 6.08
CA GLU A 57 -10.74 -4.24 6.48
C GLU A 57 -10.61 -4.29 8.01
N THR A 58 -11.63 -4.84 8.67
CA THR A 58 -11.72 -4.89 10.13
C THR A 58 -11.14 -6.16 10.75
N SER A 59 -10.65 -7.11 9.93
CA SER A 59 -10.00 -8.31 10.44
C SER A 59 -8.55 -8.04 10.86
N GLU A 60 -8.02 -8.91 11.72
CA GLU A 60 -6.60 -8.88 12.15
C GLU A 60 -5.65 -9.48 11.09
N ARG A 61 -6.11 -9.69 9.85
CA ARG A 61 -5.31 -10.32 8.80
C ARG A 61 -4.47 -9.27 8.07
N MET A 62 -3.15 -9.47 8.07
CA MET A 62 -2.22 -8.67 7.25
C MET A 62 -2.42 -8.90 5.74
N GLU A 63 -2.81 -10.11 5.35
CA GLU A 63 -3.14 -10.43 3.96
C GLU A 63 -4.66 -10.30 3.76
N PRO A 64 -5.14 -9.29 3.00
CA PRO A 64 -6.54 -9.18 2.67
C PRO A 64 -6.99 -10.36 1.79
N PRO A 65 -8.24 -10.83 1.93
CA PRO A 65 -8.77 -11.88 1.06
C PRO A 65 -8.68 -11.48 -0.42
N PRO A 66 -8.52 -12.43 -1.36
CA PRO A 66 -8.41 -12.11 -2.80
C PRO A 66 -9.54 -11.24 -3.33
N LEU A 67 -10.78 -11.45 -2.85
CA LEU A 67 -11.94 -10.63 -3.24
C LEU A 67 -11.78 -9.16 -2.83
N VAL A 68 -11.22 -8.90 -1.64
CA VAL A 68 -10.97 -7.55 -1.14
C VAL A 68 -9.87 -6.89 -1.98
N SER A 69 -8.78 -7.61 -2.24
CA SER A 69 -7.68 -7.12 -3.07
C SER A 69 -8.14 -6.77 -4.48
N CYS A 70 -8.93 -7.63 -5.13
CA CYS A 70 -9.51 -7.37 -6.45
C CYS A 70 -10.49 -6.19 -6.43
N ALA A 71 -11.27 -6.01 -5.35
CA ALA A 71 -12.18 -4.88 -5.24
C ALA A 71 -11.42 -3.55 -5.15
N VAL A 72 -10.35 -3.50 -4.35
CA VAL A 72 -9.49 -2.31 -4.24
C VAL A 72 -8.77 -2.03 -5.55
N GLU A 73 -8.16 -3.05 -6.15
CA GLU A 73 -7.45 -2.95 -7.43
C GLU A 73 -8.37 -2.49 -8.57
N SER A 74 -9.55 -3.08 -8.69
CA SER A 74 -10.53 -2.68 -9.70
C SER A 74 -11.03 -1.25 -9.51
N ALA A 75 -11.33 -0.83 -8.28
CA ALA A 75 -11.71 0.56 -7.99
C ALA A 75 -10.60 1.54 -8.39
N ALA A 76 -9.35 1.23 -8.05
CA ALA A 76 -8.21 2.06 -8.37
C ALA A 76 -7.97 2.20 -9.88
N ARG A 77 -8.14 1.10 -10.63
CA ARG A 77 -8.00 1.10 -12.09
C ARG A 77 -9.12 1.81 -12.83
N ILE A 78 -10.36 1.69 -12.35
CA ILE A 78 -11.52 2.34 -12.98
C ILE A 78 -11.54 3.85 -12.69
N TYR A 79 -11.02 4.28 -11.54
CA TYR A 79 -11.01 5.69 -11.12
C TYR A 79 -9.59 6.19 -10.82
N PRO A 80 -8.72 6.34 -11.83
CA PRO A 80 -7.31 6.68 -11.63
C PRO A 80 -7.10 8.04 -10.94
N GLU A 81 -8.01 8.99 -11.15
CA GLU A 81 -7.95 10.35 -10.57
C GLU A 81 -8.51 10.43 -9.14
N LYS A 82 -9.09 9.34 -8.63
CA LYS A 82 -9.69 9.30 -7.29
C LYS A 82 -8.77 8.57 -6.32
N PRO A 83 -8.48 9.12 -5.14
CA PRO A 83 -7.80 8.37 -4.09
C PRO A 83 -8.66 7.18 -3.66
N VAL A 84 -8.06 6.00 -3.64
CA VAL A 84 -8.61 4.80 -3.03
C VAL A 84 -7.94 4.58 -1.70
N VAL A 85 -8.66 4.86 -0.62
CA VAL A 85 -8.17 4.78 0.75
C VAL A 85 -8.56 3.45 1.32
N PHE A 86 -7.59 2.62 1.71
CA PHE A 86 -7.82 1.31 2.29
C PHE A 86 -7.31 1.27 3.73
N PHE A 87 -8.25 1.26 4.68
CA PHE A 87 -7.95 1.14 6.10
C PHE A 87 -7.94 -0.32 6.51
N MET A 88 -6.87 -0.77 7.17
CA MET A 88 -6.73 -2.14 7.64
C MET A 88 -6.44 -2.17 9.14
N LYS A 89 -7.21 -2.95 9.90
CA LYS A 89 -7.01 -3.11 11.36
C LYS A 89 -5.70 -3.81 11.70
N ALA A 90 -5.30 -4.77 10.88
CA ALA A 90 -4.05 -5.49 11.05
C ALA A 90 -2.79 -4.61 10.93
N LEU A 91 -2.91 -3.45 10.28
CA LEU A 91 -1.84 -2.46 10.24
C LEU A 91 -1.85 -1.65 11.54
N ASN A 92 -0.75 -1.70 12.28
CA ASN A 92 -0.54 -0.88 13.47
C ASN A 92 0.58 0.13 13.21
N ASN A 93 0.54 1.30 13.86
CA ASN A 93 1.59 2.32 13.76
C ASN A 93 2.98 1.81 14.22
N SER A 94 2.99 0.72 14.99
CA SER A 94 4.19 0.08 15.54
C SER A 94 4.55 -1.26 14.86
N THR A 95 3.70 -1.80 13.97
CA THR A 95 4.03 -3.08 13.31
C THR A 95 5.12 -2.85 12.28
N GLN A 96 6.35 -3.15 12.66
CA GLN A 96 7.39 -3.51 11.71
C GLN A 96 6.91 -4.77 11.01
N ILE A 97 6.56 -4.64 9.72
CA ILE A 97 6.29 -5.81 8.87
C ILE A 97 7.50 -6.73 9.01
N PRO A 98 7.33 -8.01 9.45
CA PRO A 98 8.45 -8.92 9.62
C PRO A 98 9.23 -8.99 8.30
N PRO A 99 10.56 -8.86 8.30
CA PRO A 99 11.35 -8.78 7.06
C PRO A 99 11.21 -10.02 6.16
N ASN A 100 10.72 -11.14 6.70
CA ASN A 100 10.49 -12.40 6.00
C ASN A 100 9.03 -12.62 5.55
N ALA A 101 8.09 -11.77 5.98
CA ALA A 101 6.70 -11.89 5.61
C ALA A 101 6.45 -11.12 4.31
N THR A 102 6.37 -11.85 3.20
CA THR A 102 5.89 -11.28 1.94
C THR A 102 4.37 -11.42 1.92
N TYR A 103 3.66 -10.30 1.93
CA TYR A 103 2.20 -10.23 1.80
C TYR A 103 1.86 -9.84 0.36
N PRO A 104 1.56 -10.80 -0.55
CA PRO A 104 1.48 -10.54 -1.98
C PRO A 104 0.44 -9.49 -2.34
N ALA A 105 -0.74 -9.52 -1.71
CA ALA A 105 -1.77 -8.52 -1.96
C ALA A 105 -1.35 -7.14 -1.44
N PHE A 106 -0.74 -7.06 -0.26
CA PHE A 106 -0.24 -5.79 0.25
C PHE A 106 0.82 -5.18 -0.68
N SER A 107 1.80 -5.99 -1.10
CA SER A 107 2.81 -5.59 -2.08
C SER A 107 2.15 -5.11 -3.37
N LEU A 108 1.23 -5.89 -3.94
CA LEU A 108 0.53 -5.53 -5.18
C LEU A 108 -0.22 -4.20 -5.03
N LEU A 109 -1.04 -4.04 -3.98
CA LEU A 109 -1.85 -2.84 -3.78
C LEU A 109 -0.97 -1.61 -3.53
N SER A 110 0.15 -1.74 -2.81
CA SER A 110 1.08 -0.63 -2.56
C SER A 110 1.78 -0.10 -3.81
N THR A 111 1.83 -0.89 -4.90
CA THR A 111 2.38 -0.43 -6.18
C THR A 111 1.39 0.40 -7.01
N ILE A 112 0.10 0.40 -6.67
CA ILE A 112 -0.93 1.12 -7.42
C ILE A 112 -0.94 2.58 -7.00
N ASP A 113 -0.94 3.50 -7.98
CA ASP A 113 -0.54 4.88 -7.71
C ASP A 113 -1.48 5.67 -6.80
N ASN A 114 -2.78 5.44 -6.97
CA ASN A 114 -3.87 6.08 -6.26
C ASN A 114 -4.41 5.24 -5.09
N VAL A 115 -3.72 4.17 -4.69
CA VAL A 115 -4.08 3.36 -3.51
C VAL A 115 -3.26 3.80 -2.31
N TYR A 116 -3.94 4.13 -1.21
CA TYR A 116 -3.34 4.57 0.04
C TYR A 116 -3.74 3.62 1.17
N LEU A 117 -2.75 2.97 1.77
CA LEU A 117 -2.96 2.02 2.86
C LEU A 117 -2.77 2.73 4.19
N PHE A 118 -3.74 2.63 5.10
CA PHE A 118 -3.66 3.24 6.42
C PHE A 118 -4.04 2.25 7.54
N PRO A 119 -3.46 2.40 8.74
CA PRO A 119 -3.92 1.67 9.91
C PRO A 119 -5.33 2.09 10.32
N LEU A 120 -6.20 1.12 10.61
CA LEU A 120 -7.55 1.37 11.10
C LEU A 120 -7.56 1.44 12.63
N ASP A 121 -7.69 2.65 13.17
CA ASP A 121 -7.91 2.86 14.60
C ASP A 121 -9.40 2.76 14.92
N MET A 122 -9.82 1.59 15.41
CA MET A 122 -11.21 1.32 15.80
C MET A 122 -11.70 2.23 16.93
N LYS A 123 -10.82 2.70 17.82
CA LYS A 123 -11.22 3.66 18.87
C LYS A 123 -11.62 4.97 18.21
N LYS A 124 -10.76 5.51 17.34
CA LYS A 124 -11.04 6.77 16.62
C LYS A 124 -12.24 6.66 15.69
N LEU A 125 -12.43 5.52 15.02
CA LEU A 125 -13.58 5.30 14.13
C LEU A 125 -14.92 5.50 14.85
N PHE A 126 -15.01 5.06 16.11
CA PHE A 126 -16.23 5.18 16.90
C PHE A 126 -16.23 6.37 17.85
N GLU A 127 -15.11 7.06 18.02
CA GLU A 127 -15.01 8.25 18.86
C GLU A 127 -16.04 9.29 18.42
N ASP A 128 -16.69 9.94 19.38
CA ASP A 128 -17.78 10.90 19.16
C ASP A 128 -19.01 10.35 18.40
N THR A 129 -19.13 9.03 18.25
CA THR A 129 -20.34 8.37 17.71
C THR A 129 -21.17 7.72 18.84
N PRO A 130 -22.49 7.59 18.68
CA PRO A 130 -23.33 6.83 19.62
C PRO A 130 -22.90 5.36 19.80
N LEU A 131 -22.19 4.80 18.82
CA LEU A 131 -21.70 3.42 18.83
C LEU A 131 -20.46 3.22 19.72
N PHE A 132 -19.85 4.29 20.23
CA PHE A 132 -18.67 4.19 21.09
C PHE A 132 -18.91 3.33 22.34
N SER A 133 -20.08 3.51 22.97
CA SER A 133 -20.47 2.73 24.16
C SER A 133 -20.57 1.24 23.86
N TRP A 134 -21.17 0.87 22.73
CA TRP A 134 -21.24 -0.52 22.26
C TRP A 134 -19.84 -1.10 21.98
N TYR A 135 -18.99 -0.36 21.26
CA TYR A 135 -17.62 -0.79 20.95
C TYR A 135 -16.80 -1.08 22.20
N THR A 136 -16.84 -0.18 23.18
CA THR A 136 -16.09 -0.32 24.45
C THR A 136 -16.57 -1.51 25.29
N GLN A 137 -17.87 -1.79 25.33
CA GLN A 137 -18.41 -2.94 26.07
C GLN A 137 -17.94 -4.28 25.50
N HIS A 138 -17.95 -4.43 24.17
CA HIS A 138 -17.51 -5.68 23.53
C HIS A 138 -15.99 -5.86 23.59
N LYS A 139 -15.21 -4.79 23.47
CA LYS A 139 -13.75 -4.85 23.64
C LYS A 139 -13.33 -5.40 25.01
N GLN A 140 -14.08 -5.07 26.06
CA GLN A 140 -13.81 -5.57 27.42
C GLN A 140 -14.05 -7.09 27.56
N HIS A 141 -14.92 -7.66 26.73
CA HIS A 141 -15.21 -9.09 26.72
C HIS A 141 -14.09 -9.91 26.07
N ASP A 142 -13.48 -9.40 24.99
CA ASP A 142 -12.34 -10.05 24.32
C ASP A 142 -11.08 -10.07 25.19
N ILE A 143 -10.86 -9.02 26.01
CA ILE A 143 -9.71 -8.96 26.92
C ILE A 143 -9.83 -9.99 28.05
N LYS A 144 -11.05 -10.22 28.58
CA LYS A 144 -11.27 -11.19 29.66
C LYS A 144 -11.10 -12.65 29.22
N GLN A 145 -11.30 -12.95 27.94
CA GLN A 145 -11.06 -14.31 27.39
C GLN A 145 -9.57 -14.62 27.16
N ALA A 146 -8.71 -13.60 27.08
CA ALA A 146 -7.27 -13.78 26.88
C ALA A 146 -6.47 -13.96 28.19
N GLU A 147 -7.05 -13.63 29.35
CA GLU A 147 -6.43 -13.84 30.67
C GLU A 147 -6.81 -15.17 31.34
N ASP A 148 -7.81 -15.88 30.81
CA ASP A 148 -8.37 -17.11 31.41
C ASP A 148 -8.04 -18.39 30.60
N GLY A 149 -7.02 -18.32 29.73
CA GLY A 149 -6.59 -19.40 28.83
C GLY A 149 -5.09 -19.69 28.90
#